data_AF-A0A1E3RAP1-F1
#
_entry.id   AF-A0A1E3RAP1-F1
#
_cell.length_a   1.000
_cell.length_b   1.000
_cell.length_c   1.000
_cell.angle_alpha   90.00
_cell.angle_beta   90.00
_cell.angle_gamma   90.00
#
_symmetry.space_group_name_H-M   'P 1'
#
loop_
_entity.id
_entity.type
_entity.pdbx_description
1 polymer ?
#
loop_
_entity_poly.entity_id
_entity_poly.type
_entity_poly.pdbx_seq_one_letter_code
_entity_poly.pdbx_strand_id
1 'polypeptide(L)'
;MSSLAVMLIAMGVADILRRMTDRIWLPALAAPVVVIGCAALAGLWRLGDILLLSAAAAASVAWVVSGARAERHGRRQLAPLLVFGGAVALLVLCSGWSSEVAGVAGRWPGWVGISVSADRLLMIVGVTLMQLVTGNQLVRLILGSVGAVKPAGQPQASDRLKGGRLLGPMERVLILGLGLAGQLAAATAVVAAKSIIRFPEINAQKARENGGIGIDEVTEYFLVGSFASWIVALGGLALAH
;
A
#
# COMPACT_ATOMS: atom_id res chain seq x y z
N MET A 1 -3.25 -10.58 14.57
CA MET A 1 -2.72 -9.55 13.64
C MET A 1 -1.60 -10.07 12.73
N SER A 2 -0.94 -11.18 13.07
CA SER A 2 0.14 -11.80 12.28
C SER A 2 -0.26 -12.12 10.84
N SER A 3 -1.46 -12.67 10.61
CA SER A 3 -1.99 -12.97 9.27
C SER A 3 -2.15 -11.73 8.36
N LEU A 4 -2.55 -10.59 8.93
CA LEU A 4 -2.62 -9.32 8.21
C LEU A 4 -1.23 -8.85 7.78
N ALA A 5 -0.24 -8.92 8.67
CA ALA A 5 1.14 -8.59 8.34
C ALA A 5 1.67 -9.47 7.19
N VAL A 6 1.40 -10.78 7.24
CA VAL A 6 1.78 -11.73 6.18
C VAL A 6 1.10 -11.38 4.85
N MET A 7 -0.18 -11.01 4.86
CA MET A 7 -0.88 -10.58 3.64
C MET A 7 -0.22 -9.34 3.02
N LEU A 8 0.12 -8.33 3.84
CA LEU A 8 0.76 -7.11 3.36
C LEU A 8 2.15 -7.38 2.76
N ILE A 9 2.93 -8.26 3.39
CA ILE A 9 4.23 -8.71 2.86
C ILE A 9 4.03 -9.42 1.52
N ALA A 10 3.09 -10.37 1.44
CA ALA A 10 2.81 -11.13 0.23
C ALA A 10 2.36 -10.25 -0.93
N MET A 11 1.45 -9.29 -0.68
CA MET A 11 1.02 -8.31 -1.69
C MET A 11 2.17 -7.39 -2.11
N GLY A 12 2.98 -6.90 -1.17
CA GLY A 12 4.14 -6.06 -1.48
C GLY A 12 5.16 -6.77 -2.37
N VAL A 13 5.50 -8.02 -2.06
CA VAL A 13 6.43 -8.83 -2.87
C VAL A 13 5.83 -9.15 -4.24
N ALA A 14 4.54 -9.50 -4.30
CA ALA A 14 3.86 -9.75 -5.57
C ALA A 14 3.84 -8.49 -6.47
N ASP A 15 3.60 -7.31 -5.89
CA ASP A 15 3.62 -6.04 -6.64
C ASP A 15 5.04 -5.66 -7.11
N ILE A 16 6.10 -6.00 -6.35
CA ILE A 16 7.49 -5.85 -6.80
C ILE A 16 7.73 -6.74 -8.02
N LEU A 17 7.39 -8.02 -7.93
CA LEU A 17 7.59 -8.97 -9.03
C LEU A 17 6.81 -8.57 -10.27
N ARG A 18 5.57 -8.09 -10.10
CA ARG A 18 4.75 -7.57 -11.20
C ARG A 18 5.40 -6.39 -11.94
N ARG A 19 6.22 -5.58 -11.27
CA ARG A 19 6.98 -4.50 -11.93
C ARG A 19 8.21 -4.99 -12.68
N MET A 20 8.71 -6.18 -12.33
CA MET A 20 9.91 -6.77 -12.93
C MET A 20 9.57 -7.74 -14.07
N THR A 21 8.31 -8.14 -14.24
CA THR A 21 7.90 -9.12 -15.26
C THR A 21 6.57 -8.77 -15.92
N ASP A 22 6.47 -9.07 -17.22
CA ASP A 22 5.23 -8.94 -17.99
C ASP A 22 4.28 -10.14 -17.76
N ARG A 23 4.79 -11.23 -17.17
CA ARG A 23 4.08 -12.49 -16.96
C ARG A 23 3.29 -12.48 -15.66
N ILE A 24 1.98 -12.20 -15.74
CA ILE A 24 1.08 -12.11 -14.56
C ILE A 24 1.03 -13.35 -13.66
N TRP A 25 1.31 -14.54 -14.19
CA TRP A 25 1.27 -15.78 -13.42
C TRP A 25 2.39 -15.85 -12.37
N LEU A 26 3.54 -15.18 -12.60
CA LEU A 26 4.65 -15.12 -11.66
C LEU A 26 4.28 -14.40 -10.35
N PRO A 27 3.80 -13.14 -10.36
CA PRO A 27 3.37 -12.47 -9.13
C PRO A 27 2.14 -13.14 -8.51
N ALA A 28 1.25 -13.75 -9.31
CA ALA A 28 0.12 -14.52 -8.78
C ALA A 28 0.57 -15.78 -8.03
N LEU A 29 1.62 -16.48 -8.49
CA LEU A 29 2.20 -17.63 -7.81
C LEU A 29 3.06 -17.20 -6.61
N ALA A 30 3.75 -16.06 -6.72
CA ALA A 30 4.61 -15.57 -5.64
C ALA A 30 3.82 -15.22 -4.37
N ALA A 31 2.61 -14.66 -4.50
CA ALA A 31 1.76 -14.33 -3.37
C ALA A 31 1.54 -15.50 -2.39
N PRO A 32 1.00 -16.66 -2.79
CA PRO A 32 0.82 -17.80 -1.89
C PRO A 32 2.16 -18.38 -1.41
N VAL A 33 3.21 -18.37 -2.25
CA VAL A 33 4.55 -18.84 -1.84
C VAL A 33 5.11 -18.00 -0.70
N VAL A 34 4.96 -16.67 -0.77
CA VAL A 34 5.38 -15.77 0.31
C VAL A 34 4.54 -15.98 1.56
N VAL A 35 3.23 -16.17 1.44
CA VAL A 35 2.37 -16.50 2.60
C VAL A 35 2.85 -17.78 3.29
N ILE A 36 3.12 -18.85 2.53
CA ILE A 36 3.61 -20.13 3.08
C ILE A 36 4.98 -19.94 3.74
N GLY A 37 5.91 -19.21 3.08
CA GLY A 37 7.23 -18.93 3.63
C GLY A 37 7.16 -18.14 4.94
N CYS A 38 6.34 -17.09 5.00
CA CYS A 38 6.11 -16.32 6.23
C CYS A 38 5.45 -17.17 7.32
N ALA A 39 4.46 -18.00 6.98
CA ALA A 39 3.80 -18.90 7.94
C ALA A 39 4.79 -19.90 8.55
N ALA A 40 5.67 -20.47 7.72
CA ALA A 40 6.72 -21.38 8.17
C ALA A 40 7.74 -20.68 9.08
N LEU A 41 8.20 -19.48 8.70
CA LEU A 41 9.15 -18.70 9.50
C LEU A 41 8.56 -18.20 10.83
N ALA A 42 7.28 -17.84 10.83
CA ALA A 42 6.53 -17.35 11.99
C ALA A 42 5.89 -18.46 12.84
N GLY A 43 6.00 -19.73 12.44
CA GLY A 43 5.42 -20.85 13.19
C GLY A 43 3.89 -20.87 13.27
N LEU A 44 3.21 -20.29 12.28
CA LEU A 44 1.75 -20.11 12.26
C LEU A 44 1.05 -21.38 11.74
N TRP A 45 0.87 -22.37 12.62
CA TRP A 45 0.36 -23.70 12.24
C TRP A 45 -0.98 -24.07 12.88
N ARG A 46 -1.61 -23.19 13.67
CA ARG A 46 -2.93 -23.49 14.25
C ARG A 46 -4.01 -23.44 13.16
N LEU A 47 -5.10 -24.18 13.37
CA LEU A 47 -6.25 -24.21 12.45
C LEU A 47 -6.78 -22.81 12.11
N GLY A 48 -6.85 -21.92 13.11
CA GLY A 48 -7.22 -20.51 12.90
C GLY A 48 -6.25 -19.76 11.98
N ASP A 49 -4.94 -19.99 12.14
CA ASP A 49 -3.93 -19.41 11.26
C ASP A 49 -4.06 -19.92 9.83
N ILE A 50 -4.25 -21.23 9.64
CA ILE A 50 -4.39 -21.84 8.32
C ILE A 50 -5.58 -21.22 7.58
N LEU A 51 -6.72 -21.06 8.24
CA LEU A 51 -7.90 -20.42 7.65
C LEU A 51 -7.61 -18.96 7.28
N LEU A 52 -7.05 -18.16 8.19
CA LEU A 52 -6.74 -16.76 7.93
C LEU A 52 -5.66 -16.57 6.85
N LEU A 53 -4.64 -17.42 6.83
CA LEU A 53 -3.57 -17.40 5.84
C LEU A 53 -4.06 -17.88 4.47
N SER A 54 -4.98 -18.84 4.42
CA SER A 54 -5.63 -19.23 3.16
C SER A 54 -6.46 -18.09 2.58
N ALA A 55 -7.21 -17.37 3.43
CA ALA A 55 -7.95 -16.18 3.03
C ALA A 55 -7.00 -15.05 2.58
N ALA A 56 -5.89 -14.83 3.30
CA ALA A 56 -4.86 -13.88 2.92
C ALA A 56 -4.24 -14.21 1.55
N ALA A 57 -3.86 -15.47 1.32
CA ALA A 57 -3.31 -15.92 0.05
C ALA A 57 -4.31 -15.74 -1.10
N ALA A 58 -5.56 -16.14 -0.89
CA ALA A 58 -6.62 -15.95 -1.87
C ALA A 58 -6.84 -14.46 -2.20
N ALA A 59 -6.86 -13.60 -1.17
CA ALA A 59 -6.97 -12.15 -1.34
C ALA A 59 -5.78 -11.56 -2.09
N SER A 60 -4.54 -11.98 -1.79
CA SER A 60 -3.34 -11.53 -2.50
C SER A 60 -3.35 -11.94 -3.98
N VAL A 61 -3.79 -13.16 -4.30
CA VAL A 61 -3.97 -13.60 -5.70
C VAL A 61 -5.07 -12.78 -6.38
N ALA A 62 -6.22 -12.61 -5.71
CA ALA A 62 -7.33 -11.82 -6.22
C ALA A 62 -6.91 -10.35 -6.46
N TRP A 63 -6.07 -9.78 -5.60
CA TRP A 63 -5.49 -8.44 -5.77
C TRP A 63 -4.65 -8.34 -7.04
N VAL A 64 -3.71 -9.28 -7.26
CA VAL A 64 -2.85 -9.29 -8.46
C VAL A 64 -3.68 -9.42 -9.74
N VAL A 65 -4.63 -10.35 -9.75
CA VAL A 65 -5.47 -10.63 -10.93
C VAL A 65 -6.43 -9.47 -11.20
N SER A 66 -7.12 -8.95 -10.18
CA SER A 66 -8.06 -7.84 -10.36
C SER A 66 -7.34 -6.52 -10.67
N GLY A 67 -6.17 -6.28 -10.09
CA GLY A 67 -5.31 -5.15 -10.40
C GLY A 67 -4.83 -5.15 -11.85
N ALA A 68 -4.45 -6.31 -12.39
CA ALA A 68 -4.06 -6.41 -13.80
C ALA A 68 -5.25 -6.26 -14.76
N ARG A 69 -6.44 -6.78 -14.39
CA ARG A 69 -7.66 -6.59 -15.17
C ARG A 69 -8.08 -5.12 -15.22
N ALA A 70 -7.98 -4.42 -14.08
CA ALA A 70 -8.29 -2.99 -14.00
C ALA A 70 -7.39 -2.14 -14.91
N GLU A 71 -6.10 -2.48 -14.98
CA GLU A 71 -5.16 -1.79 -15.87
C GLU A 71 -5.43 -2.04 -17.36
N ARG A 72 -5.81 -3.27 -17.74
CA ARG A 72 -6.05 -3.61 -19.15
C ARG A 72 -7.35 -3.06 -19.71
N HIS A 73 -8.42 -3.04 -18.91
CA HIS A 73 -9.75 -2.70 -19.42
C HIS A 73 -10.23 -1.29 -19.03
N GLY A 74 -9.51 -0.59 -18.15
CA GLY A 74 -9.89 0.76 -17.67
C GLY A 74 -11.20 0.83 -16.86
N ARG A 75 -11.97 -0.27 -16.83
CA ARG A 75 -13.25 -0.45 -16.13
C ARG A 75 -13.06 -1.34 -14.90
N ARG A 76 -13.89 -1.14 -13.87
CA ARG A 76 -13.90 -1.88 -12.58
C ARG A 76 -12.69 -1.63 -11.66
N GLN A 77 -12.20 -0.40 -11.59
CA GLN A 77 -11.11 -0.02 -10.68
C GLN A 77 -11.46 -0.16 -9.19
N LEU A 78 -12.76 -0.20 -8.87
CA LEU A 78 -13.27 -0.48 -7.53
C LEU A 78 -13.05 -1.94 -7.09
N ALA A 79 -12.99 -2.90 -8.02
CA ALA A 79 -12.86 -4.32 -7.66
C ALA A 79 -11.58 -4.63 -6.84
N PRO A 80 -10.36 -4.24 -7.27
CA PRO A 80 -9.16 -4.45 -6.47
C PRO A 80 -9.21 -3.71 -5.11
N LEU A 81 -9.83 -2.52 -5.07
CA LEU A 81 -10.01 -1.77 -3.81
C LEU A 81 -10.92 -2.51 -2.83
N LEU A 82 -12.02 -3.10 -3.31
CA LEU A 82 -12.92 -3.91 -2.49
C LEU A 82 -12.26 -5.21 -2.02
N VAL A 83 -11.46 -5.86 -2.87
CA VAL A 83 -10.67 -7.04 -2.47
C VAL A 83 -9.70 -6.68 -1.36
N PHE A 84 -8.93 -5.60 -1.51
CA PHE A 84 -7.96 -5.16 -0.50
C PHE A 84 -8.67 -4.76 0.80
N GLY A 85 -9.64 -3.84 0.72
CA GLY A 85 -10.36 -3.35 1.89
C GLY A 85 -11.15 -4.44 2.62
N GLY A 86 -11.81 -5.33 1.86
CA GLY A 86 -12.54 -6.47 2.40
C GLY A 86 -11.62 -7.48 3.09
N ALA A 87 -10.45 -7.78 2.50
CA ALA A 87 -9.48 -8.67 3.12
C ALA A 87 -8.86 -8.08 4.39
N VAL A 88 -8.52 -6.78 4.38
CA VAL A 88 -8.05 -6.09 5.59
C VAL A 88 -9.12 -6.13 6.67
N ALA A 89 -10.37 -5.78 6.35
CA ALA A 89 -11.47 -5.81 7.32
C ALA A 89 -11.69 -7.22 7.88
N LEU A 90 -11.72 -8.25 7.03
CA LEU A 90 -11.86 -9.64 7.44
C LEU A 90 -10.75 -10.05 8.41
N LEU A 91 -9.49 -9.78 8.07
CA LEU A 91 -8.34 -10.18 8.89
C LEU A 91 -8.24 -9.40 10.20
N VAL A 92 -8.68 -8.13 10.22
CA VAL A 92 -8.77 -7.33 11.44
C VAL A 92 -9.87 -7.85 12.37
N LEU A 93 -11.07 -8.10 11.82
CA LEU A 93 -12.22 -8.61 12.60
C LEU A 93 -11.97 -10.02 13.14
N CYS A 94 -11.31 -10.88 12.37
CA CYS A 94 -10.96 -12.23 12.77
C CYS A 94 -9.57 -12.32 13.43
N SER A 95 -8.94 -11.19 13.78
CA SER A 95 -7.57 -11.16 14.30
C SER A 95 -7.39 -11.94 15.61
N GLY A 96 -8.46 -12.10 16.40
CA GLY A 96 -8.44 -12.90 17.64
C GLY A 96 -8.23 -14.41 17.42
N TRP A 97 -8.34 -14.90 16.18
CA TRP A 97 -8.07 -16.30 15.83
C TRP A 97 -6.62 -16.55 15.42
N SER A 98 -5.82 -15.49 15.22
CA SER A 98 -4.42 -15.63 14.84
C SER A 98 -3.54 -15.89 16.06
N SER A 99 -2.64 -16.83 15.94
CA SER A 99 -1.59 -17.07 16.92
C SER A 99 -0.54 -15.96 16.90
N GLU A 100 0.16 -15.79 18.02
CA GLU A 100 1.34 -14.94 18.14
C GLU A 100 2.48 -15.44 17.24
N VAL A 101 3.33 -14.52 16.79
CA VAL A 101 4.48 -14.86 15.94
C VAL A 101 5.52 -15.64 16.75
N ALA A 102 5.70 -16.90 16.38
CA ALA A 102 6.68 -17.82 16.96
C ALA A 102 7.77 -18.16 15.93
N GLY A 103 8.36 -19.35 16.02
CA GLY A 103 9.32 -19.85 15.03
C GLY A 103 10.66 -19.12 15.02
N VAL A 104 11.24 -18.96 13.83
CA VAL A 104 12.51 -18.21 13.65
C VAL A 104 12.24 -16.72 13.74
N ALA A 105 11.13 -16.25 13.16
CA ALA A 105 10.74 -14.84 13.21
C ALA A 105 10.46 -14.36 14.64
N GLY A 106 9.93 -15.23 15.50
CA GLY A 106 9.72 -14.95 16.93
C GLY A 106 11.00 -14.84 17.75
N ARG A 107 12.05 -15.60 17.38
CA ARG A 107 13.34 -15.63 18.09
C ARG A 107 14.32 -14.56 17.63
N TRP A 108 14.20 -14.12 16.39
CA TRP A 108 15.08 -13.13 15.76
C TRP A 108 15.22 -11.81 16.54
N PRO A 109 14.16 -11.19 17.11
CA PRO A 109 14.30 -9.93 17.85
C PRO A 109 15.23 -10.07 19.07
N GLY A 110 15.16 -11.22 19.76
CA GLY A 110 16.05 -11.54 20.87
C GLY A 110 17.50 -11.71 20.44
N TRP A 111 17.76 -12.23 19.24
CA TRP A 111 19.12 -12.37 18.69
C TRP A 111 19.74 -11.02 18.32
N VAL A 112 18.94 -10.08 17.83
CA VAL A 112 19.40 -8.75 17.40
C VAL A 112 19.41 -7.75 18.57
N GLY A 113 18.83 -8.10 19.72
CA GLY A 113 18.74 -7.22 20.89
C GLY A 113 17.67 -6.13 20.74
N ILE A 114 16.65 -6.36 19.93
CA ILE A 114 15.54 -5.42 19.70
C ILE A 114 14.43 -5.69 20.71
N SER A 115 14.03 -4.67 21.47
CA SER A 115 12.99 -4.75 22.51
C SER A 115 11.54 -4.69 21.98
N VAL A 116 11.33 -5.00 20.70
CA VAL A 116 10.02 -4.93 20.02
C VAL A 116 9.51 -6.35 19.79
N SER A 117 8.21 -6.59 20.04
CA SER A 117 7.58 -7.89 19.83
C SER A 117 7.66 -8.32 18.36
N ALA A 118 7.77 -9.63 18.12
CA ALA A 118 7.89 -10.19 16.78
C ALA A 118 6.66 -9.89 15.91
N ASP A 119 5.46 -9.93 16.48
CA ASP A 119 4.21 -9.52 15.82
C ASP A 119 4.27 -8.08 15.30
N ARG A 120 4.76 -7.16 16.14
CA ARG A 120 4.87 -5.74 15.78
C ARG A 120 5.95 -5.53 14.72
N LEU A 121 7.09 -6.21 14.81
CA LEU A 121 8.13 -6.13 13.77
C LEU A 121 7.63 -6.66 12.43
N LEU A 122 6.92 -7.78 12.42
CA LEU A 122 6.33 -8.34 11.20
C LEU A 122 5.32 -7.36 10.58
N MET A 123 4.51 -6.70 11.42
CA MET A 123 3.57 -5.68 10.97
C MET A 123 4.28 -4.44 10.41
N ILE A 124 5.33 -3.94 11.07
CA ILE A 124 6.14 -2.82 10.59
C ILE A 124 6.73 -3.13 9.21
N VAL A 125 7.25 -4.35 9.01
CA VAL A 125 7.78 -4.80 7.71
C VAL A 125 6.67 -4.83 6.66
N GLY A 126 5.53 -5.45 6.96
CA GLY A 126 4.39 -5.53 6.04
C GLY A 126 3.85 -4.17 5.63
N VAL A 127 3.63 -3.28 6.61
CA VAL A 127 3.20 -1.90 6.36
C VAL A 127 4.24 -1.15 5.55
N THR A 128 5.53 -1.26 5.86
CA THR A 128 6.59 -0.57 5.11
C THR A 128 6.62 -1.00 3.64
N LEU A 129 6.56 -2.32 3.37
CA LEU A 129 6.46 -2.84 2.00
C LEU A 129 5.21 -2.33 1.28
N MET A 130 4.08 -2.32 1.98
CA MET A 130 2.82 -1.77 1.46
C MET A 130 2.97 -0.28 1.15
N GLN A 131 3.58 0.54 2.00
CA GLN A 131 3.80 1.97 1.72
C GLN A 131 4.69 2.20 0.50
N LEU A 132 5.71 1.37 0.32
CA LEU A 132 6.69 1.53 -0.75
C LEU A 132 6.10 1.17 -2.12
N VAL A 133 5.34 0.09 -2.20
CA VAL A 133 4.98 -0.52 -3.49
C VAL A 133 3.47 -0.52 -3.71
N THR A 134 2.72 -1.22 -2.87
CA THR A 134 1.26 -1.43 -3.00
C THR A 134 0.47 -0.13 -2.86
N GLY A 135 0.93 0.79 -2.00
CA GLY A 135 0.34 2.10 -1.78
C GLY A 135 0.27 2.95 -3.04
N ASN A 136 1.25 2.81 -3.94
CA ASN A 136 1.20 3.48 -5.24
C ASN A 136 0.05 2.98 -6.10
N GLN A 137 -0.18 1.67 -6.11
CA GLN A 137 -1.27 1.07 -6.87
C GLN A 137 -2.62 1.42 -6.25
N LEU A 138 -2.74 1.43 -4.91
CA LEU A 138 -3.94 1.88 -4.21
C LEU A 138 -4.31 3.32 -4.58
N VAL A 139 -3.36 4.26 -4.49
CA VAL A 139 -3.60 5.67 -4.86
C VAL A 139 -4.02 5.79 -6.33
N ARG A 140 -3.38 5.04 -7.24
CA ARG A 140 -3.73 5.03 -8.66
C ARG A 140 -5.15 4.52 -8.91
N LEU A 141 -5.54 3.43 -8.24
CA LEU A 141 -6.88 2.85 -8.34
C LEU A 141 -7.95 3.78 -7.78
N ILE A 142 -7.66 4.48 -6.67
CA ILE A 142 -8.56 5.51 -6.11
C ILE A 142 -8.74 6.63 -7.14
N LEU A 143 -7.64 7.17 -7.66
CA LEU A 143 -7.71 8.28 -8.62
C LEU A 143 -8.50 7.91 -9.87
N GLY A 144 -8.28 6.73 -10.44
CA GLY A 144 -9.03 6.36 -11.63
C GLY A 144 -10.47 5.89 -11.32
N SER A 145 -10.80 5.52 -10.08
CA SER A 145 -12.19 5.27 -9.67
C SER A 145 -13.04 6.54 -9.64
N VAL A 146 -12.39 7.69 -9.38
CA VAL A 146 -13.01 9.02 -9.41
C VAL A 146 -12.98 9.62 -10.83
N GLY A 147 -12.37 8.93 -11.80
CA GLY A 147 -12.26 9.41 -13.18
C GLY A 147 -11.11 10.40 -13.40
N ALA A 148 -10.31 10.70 -12.36
CA ALA A 148 -9.18 11.62 -12.43
C ALA A 148 -7.96 11.06 -13.19
N VAL A 149 -8.01 9.81 -13.68
CA VAL A 149 -6.92 9.15 -14.41
C VAL A 149 -7.36 8.78 -15.81
N LYS A 150 -6.66 9.33 -16.81
CA LYS A 150 -6.85 8.98 -18.22
C LYS A 150 -6.32 7.56 -18.51
N PRO A 151 -6.97 6.77 -19.39
CA PRO A 151 -6.54 5.42 -19.74
C PRO A 151 -5.06 5.33 -20.13
N ALA A 152 -4.44 4.17 -19.92
CA ALA A 152 -3.03 3.93 -20.26
C ALA A 152 -2.77 4.25 -21.75
N GLY A 153 -1.81 5.15 -22.02
CA GLY A 153 -1.44 5.58 -23.37
C GLY A 153 -1.80 7.04 -23.72
N GLN A 154 -2.54 7.75 -22.86
CA GLN A 154 -2.70 9.21 -22.97
C GLN A 154 -1.76 9.93 -21.99
N PRO A 155 -1.16 11.07 -22.37
CA PRO A 155 -0.23 11.80 -21.50
C PRO A 155 -0.95 12.22 -20.21
N GLN A 156 -0.49 11.67 -19.09
CA GLN A 156 -0.99 12.05 -17.77
C GLN A 156 -0.18 13.23 -17.23
N ALA A 157 -0.79 14.05 -16.36
CA ALA A 157 -0.06 15.12 -15.66
C ALA A 157 1.14 14.59 -14.87
N SER A 158 1.10 13.32 -14.45
CA SER A 158 2.19 12.59 -13.79
C SER A 158 3.40 12.28 -14.67
N ASP A 159 3.25 12.14 -16.00
CA ASP A 159 4.36 11.86 -16.92
C ASP A 159 5.27 13.08 -17.13
N ARG A 160 4.75 14.29 -16.87
CA ARG A 160 5.51 15.54 -16.92
C ARG A 160 6.35 15.79 -15.66
N LEU A 161 6.08 15.07 -14.55
CA LEU A 161 6.77 15.24 -13.27
C LEU A 161 7.60 13.99 -12.95
N LYS A 162 8.79 13.89 -13.55
CA LYS A 162 9.74 12.77 -13.31
C LYS A 162 10.05 12.51 -11.82
N GLY A 163 9.93 13.52 -10.95
CA GLY A 163 10.16 13.41 -9.50
C GLY A 163 9.03 12.79 -8.68
N GLY A 164 7.78 12.79 -9.18
CA GLY A 164 6.61 12.38 -8.39
C GLY A 164 6.53 10.88 -8.07
N ARG A 165 7.19 10.02 -8.87
CA ARG A 165 7.14 8.55 -8.72
C ARG A 165 7.87 8.02 -7.49
N LEU A 166 8.96 8.67 -7.06
CA LEU A 166 9.72 8.27 -5.87
C LEU A 166 9.37 9.12 -4.64
N LEU A 167 8.99 10.39 -4.85
CA LEU A 167 8.73 11.31 -3.75
C LEU A 167 7.52 10.88 -2.90
N GLY A 168 6.46 10.38 -3.52
CA GLY A 168 5.28 9.86 -2.80
C GLY A 168 5.59 8.73 -1.81
N PRO A 169 6.23 7.61 -2.25
CA PRO A 169 6.69 6.55 -1.35
C PRO A 169 7.60 7.05 -0.22
N MET A 170 8.57 7.93 -0.53
CA MET A 170 9.51 8.46 0.47
C MET A 170 8.80 9.24 1.58
N GLU A 171 7.83 10.08 1.23
CA GLU A 171 7.03 10.82 2.22
C GLU A 171 6.20 9.88 3.09
N ARG A 172 5.57 8.83 2.50
CA ARG A 172 4.79 7.87 3.28
C ARG A 172 5.66 7.12 4.28
N VAL A 173 6.87 6.71 3.88
CA VAL A 173 7.83 6.05 4.78
C VAL A 173 8.35 7.03 5.84
N LEU A 174 8.58 8.30 5.49
CA LEU A 174 8.98 9.32 6.44
C LEU A 174 7.89 9.57 7.50
N ILE A 175 6.62 9.71 7.08
CA ILE A 175 5.47 9.84 7.99
C ILE A 175 5.35 8.60 8.90
N LEU A 176 5.47 7.39 8.33
CA LEU A 176 5.46 6.14 9.08
C LEU A 176 6.59 6.10 10.12
N GLY A 177 7.82 6.41 9.71
CA GLY A 177 9.00 6.40 10.59
C GLY A 177 8.89 7.41 11.73
N LEU A 178 8.51 8.65 11.42
CA LEU A 178 8.26 9.69 12.44
C LEU A 178 7.12 9.30 13.39
N GLY A 179 6.06 8.71 12.84
CA GLY A 179 4.95 8.20 13.64
C GLY A 179 5.38 7.09 14.60
N LEU A 180 6.14 6.10 14.12
CA LEU A 180 6.68 5.00 14.95
C LEU A 180 7.67 5.49 16.00
N ALA A 181 8.42 6.57 15.71
CA ALA A 181 9.30 7.24 16.66
C ALA A 181 8.56 8.12 17.70
N GLY A 182 7.23 8.17 17.65
CA GLY A 182 6.40 9.01 18.54
C GLY A 182 6.42 10.51 18.18
N GLN A 183 7.05 10.89 17.07
CA GLN A 183 7.20 12.27 16.62
C GLN A 183 6.02 12.70 15.73
N LEU A 184 4.80 12.63 16.27
CA LEU A 184 3.58 12.96 15.52
C LEU A 184 3.57 14.42 15.02
N ALA A 185 4.15 15.35 15.79
CA ALA A 185 4.29 16.75 15.38
C ALA A 185 5.22 16.92 14.16
N ALA A 186 6.30 16.13 14.07
CA ALA A 186 7.16 16.15 12.89
C ALA A 186 6.46 15.52 11.68
N ALA A 187 5.69 14.45 11.88
CA ALA A 187 4.92 13.81 10.82
C ALA A 187 3.85 14.77 10.24
N THR A 188 3.14 15.53 11.08
CA THR A 188 2.17 16.53 10.63
C THR A 188 2.84 17.72 9.95
N ALA A 189 4.03 18.13 10.40
CA ALA A 189 4.82 19.16 9.73
C ALA A 189 5.20 18.76 8.28
N VAL A 190 5.56 17.50 8.05
CA VAL A 190 5.83 16.97 6.69
C VAL A 190 4.59 17.06 5.80
N VAL A 191 3.42 16.69 6.32
CA VAL A 191 2.14 16.78 5.62
C VAL A 191 1.79 18.24 5.29
N ALA A 192 1.99 19.15 6.24
CA ALA A 192 1.75 20.59 6.06
C ALA A 192 2.69 21.20 5.02
N ALA A 193 4.00 20.89 5.10
CA ALA A 193 5.00 21.38 4.16
C ALA A 193 4.67 20.96 2.72
N LYS A 194 4.28 19.70 2.51
CA LYS A 194 3.84 19.20 1.20
C LYS A 194 2.65 19.97 0.65
N SER A 195 1.71 20.32 1.52
CA SER A 195 0.51 21.08 1.14
C SER A 195 0.85 22.49 0.68
N ILE A 196 1.77 23.16 1.38
CA ILE A 196 2.21 24.54 1.06
C ILE A 196 2.98 24.60 -0.27
N ILE A 197 3.89 23.66 -0.51
CA ILE A 197 4.74 23.65 -1.72
C ILE A 197 3.92 23.42 -3.00
N ARG A 198 2.76 22.77 -2.90
CA ARG A 198 1.93 22.41 -4.05
C ARG A 198 0.98 23.51 -4.51
N PHE A 199 0.72 24.50 -3.66
CA PHE A 199 -0.17 25.63 -3.99
C PHE A 199 0.35 26.49 -5.16
N PRO A 200 1.64 26.87 -5.20
CA PRO A 200 2.22 27.60 -6.33
C PRO A 200 2.19 26.81 -7.64
N GLU A 201 2.39 25.49 -7.62
CA GLU A 201 2.39 24.64 -8.81
C GLU A 201 1.00 24.57 -9.46
N ILE A 202 -0.06 24.46 -8.64
CA ILE A 202 -1.46 24.51 -9.10
C ILE A 202 -1.76 25.88 -9.71
N ASN A 203 -1.32 26.97 -9.08
CA ASN A 203 -1.52 28.33 -9.61
C ASN A 203 -0.71 28.61 -10.88
N ALA A 204 0.51 28.10 -11.00
CA ALA A 204 1.34 28.24 -12.19
C ALA A 204 0.79 27.44 -13.38
N GLN A 205 0.20 26.27 -13.13
CA GLN A 205 -0.54 25.52 -14.16
C GLN A 205 -1.82 26.25 -14.57
N LYS A 206 -2.57 26.81 -13.60
CA LYS A 206 -3.75 27.64 -13.84
C LYS A 206 -3.46 28.86 -14.73
N ALA A 207 -2.28 29.47 -14.58
CA ALA A 207 -1.83 30.60 -15.42
C ALA A 207 -1.37 30.19 -16.82
N ARG A 208 -0.97 28.93 -17.03
CA ARG A 208 -0.44 28.43 -18.31
C ARG A 208 -1.52 27.92 -19.27
N GLU A 209 -2.70 27.57 -18.76
CA GLU A 209 -3.79 26.96 -19.54
C GLU A 209 -4.89 27.92 -20.03
N ASN A 210 -4.75 29.24 -19.89
CA ASN A 210 -5.64 30.26 -20.49
C ASN A 210 -7.13 29.89 -20.51
N GLY A 211 -7.70 29.51 -19.35
CA GLY A 211 -9.16 29.42 -19.16
C GLY A 211 -9.90 28.30 -19.91
N GLY A 212 -9.22 27.36 -20.56
CA GLY A 212 -9.88 26.28 -21.30
C GLY A 212 -10.20 25.06 -20.44
N ILE A 213 -11.44 24.96 -19.92
CA ILE A 213 -12.30 23.80 -19.52
C ILE A 213 -11.67 22.55 -18.80
N GLY A 214 -10.35 22.38 -18.66
CA GLY A 214 -9.68 21.25 -17.99
C GLY A 214 -9.24 21.50 -16.54
N ILE A 215 -9.63 22.63 -15.95
CA ILE A 215 -9.13 23.15 -14.66
C ILE A 215 -9.54 22.26 -13.46
N ASP A 216 -10.71 21.64 -13.54
CA ASP A 216 -11.26 20.83 -12.45
C ASP A 216 -10.55 19.45 -12.37
N GLU A 217 -10.23 18.84 -13.51
CA GLU A 217 -9.57 17.51 -13.56
C GLU A 217 -8.18 17.50 -12.93
N VAL A 218 -7.38 18.55 -13.16
CA VAL A 218 -6.00 18.64 -12.64
C VAL A 218 -6.00 18.90 -11.14
N THR A 219 -6.89 19.79 -10.67
CA THR A 219 -7.04 20.12 -9.26
C THR A 219 -7.56 18.91 -8.48
N GLU A 220 -8.55 18.21 -9.02
CA GLU A 220 -9.09 16.98 -8.44
C GLU A 220 -8.03 15.88 -8.37
N TYR A 221 -7.29 15.63 -9.46
CA TYR A 221 -6.21 14.64 -9.49
C TYR A 221 -5.18 14.89 -8.38
N PHE A 222 -4.75 16.14 -8.22
CA PHE A 222 -3.77 16.46 -7.19
C PHE A 222 -4.36 16.34 -5.77
N LEU A 223 -5.52 16.94 -5.50
CA LEU A 223 -6.14 16.90 -4.17
C LEU A 223 -6.45 15.47 -3.74
N VAL A 224 -7.17 14.72 -4.58
CA VAL A 224 -7.52 13.32 -4.31
C VAL A 224 -6.26 12.47 -4.17
N GLY A 225 -5.24 12.71 -4.99
CA GLY A 225 -4.01 11.92 -4.97
C GLY A 225 -3.18 12.11 -3.69
N SER A 226 -3.08 13.35 -3.19
CA SER A 226 -2.40 13.59 -1.91
C SER A 226 -3.21 13.09 -0.72
N PHE A 227 -4.53 13.32 -0.72
CA PHE A 227 -5.40 12.87 0.36
C PHE A 227 -5.41 11.34 0.48
N ALA A 228 -5.55 10.63 -0.65
CA ALA A 228 -5.45 9.19 -0.70
C ALA A 228 -4.09 8.69 -0.18
N SER A 229 -2.99 9.35 -0.57
CA SER A 229 -1.66 8.97 -0.11
C SER A 229 -1.47 9.17 1.40
N TRP A 230 -2.07 10.19 2.00
CA TRP A 230 -2.02 10.39 3.46
C TRP A 230 -2.87 9.40 4.22
N ILE A 231 -4.07 9.07 3.72
CA ILE A 231 -4.89 8.00 4.31
C ILE A 231 -4.12 6.68 4.32
N VAL A 232 -3.46 6.35 3.21
CA VAL A 232 -2.64 5.13 3.11
C VAL A 232 -1.46 5.18 4.11
N ALA A 233 -0.80 6.34 4.25
CA ALA A 233 0.28 6.56 5.22
C ALA A 233 -0.19 6.34 6.68
N LEU A 234 -1.25 7.05 7.07
CA LEU A 234 -1.79 7.07 8.42
C LEU A 234 -2.48 5.76 8.79
N GLY A 235 -3.20 5.15 7.85
CA GLY A 235 -3.80 3.83 8.05
C GLY A 235 -2.74 2.75 8.28
N GLY A 236 -1.64 2.78 7.53
CA GLY A 236 -0.50 1.89 7.80
C GLY A 236 0.13 2.14 9.17
N LEU A 237 0.31 3.41 9.54
CA LEU A 237 0.83 3.77 10.87
C LEU A 237 -0.07 3.26 12.00
N ALA A 238 -1.39 3.37 11.86
CA ALA A 238 -2.37 2.88 12.84
C ALA A 238 -2.35 1.36 12.99
N LEU A 239 -1.95 0.61 11.96
CA LEU A 239 -1.78 -0.84 12.05
C LEU A 239 -0.46 -1.24 12.76
N ALA A 240 0.56 -0.38 12.71
CA ALA A 240 1.91 -0.68 13.21
C ALA A 240 2.19 -0.14 14.63
N HIS A 241 1.29 0.68 15.18
CA HIS A 241 1.27 1.11 16.58
C HIS A 241 0.57 0.11 17.47
#